data_AF-A0A920RW81-F1
#
_entry.id   AF-A0A920RW81-F1
#
_cell.length_a   1.000
_cell.length_b   1.000
_cell.length_c   1.000
_cell.angle_alpha   90.00
_cell.angle_beta   90.00
_cell.angle_gamma   90.00
#
_symmetry.space_group_name_H-M   'P 1'
#
loop_
_entity.id
_entity.type
_entity.pdbx_description
1 polymer ?
#
loop_
_entity_poly.entity_id
_entity_poly.type
_entity_poly.pdbx_seq_one_letter_code
_entity_poly.pdbx_strand_id
1 'polypeptide(L)'
;MNYGTLILKTSLSNHNAKAQGSLDSVAKGLNLPGKLDVSGDQVWDLYLEGRIEDIRNYCEHDVLNTYLIFIHYQAMIGKITNEELSSRIHSLKQLLSNTEKQHFQLFLSAWE
;
A
#
# COMPACT_ATOMS: atom_id res chain seq x y z
N MET A 1 7.21 23.15 2.00
CA MET A 1 6.67 22.69 0.71
C MET A 1 6.86 21.18 0.63
N ASN A 2 5.83 20.41 0.97
CA ASN A 2 5.79 18.95 0.79
C ASN A 2 4.32 18.58 0.51
N TYR A 3 3.89 18.79 -0.74
CA TYR A 3 2.49 18.69 -1.15
C TYR A 3 2.08 17.28 -1.65
N GLY A 4 2.96 16.28 -1.60
CA GLY A 4 2.69 14.93 -2.16
C GLY A 4 1.93 13.98 -1.22
N THR A 5 2.32 13.91 0.06
CA THR A 5 1.82 12.87 0.99
C THR A 5 0.45 13.20 1.59
N LEU A 6 0.01 14.46 1.54
CA LEU A 6 -1.23 14.92 2.17
C LEU A 6 -2.50 14.69 1.35
N ILE A 7 -2.42 14.35 0.06
CA ILE A 7 -3.60 14.38 -0.81
C ILE A 7 -4.46 13.11 -0.65
N LEU A 8 -3.86 11.93 -0.44
CA LEU A 8 -4.65 10.70 -0.24
C LEU A 8 -5.26 10.61 1.16
N LYS A 9 -4.47 10.92 2.20
CA LYS A 9 -4.95 10.87 3.60
C LYS A 9 -6.08 11.87 3.86
N THR A 10 -6.01 13.06 3.26
CA THR A 10 -7.03 14.12 3.42
C THR A 10 -8.25 13.90 2.53
N SER A 11 -8.08 13.38 1.30
CA SER A 11 -9.22 13.08 0.41
C SER A 11 -10.04 11.87 0.87
N LEU A 12 -9.40 10.90 1.55
CA LEU A 12 -10.08 9.74 2.15
C LEU A 12 -10.65 10.05 3.54
N SER A 13 -10.07 11.02 4.27
CA SER A 13 -10.59 11.51 5.54
C SER A 13 -11.60 12.62 5.29
N ASN A 14 -12.80 12.26 4.85
CA ASN A 14 -13.94 13.16 4.70
C ASN A 14 -14.43 13.68 6.08
N HIS A 15 -13.58 14.44 6.79
CA HIS A 15 -13.78 15.01 8.13
C HIS A 15 -14.57 14.12 9.10
N ASN A 16 -14.26 12.81 9.16
CA ASN A 16 -14.95 11.89 10.06
C ASN A 16 -13.98 10.84 10.58
N ALA A 17 -13.66 10.94 11.87
CA ALA A 17 -12.83 9.99 12.62
C ALA A 17 -13.39 8.54 12.63
N LYS A 18 -14.62 8.32 12.15
CA LYS A 18 -15.24 6.99 11.97
C LYS A 18 -14.84 6.27 10.68
N ALA A 19 -14.30 6.97 9.67
CA ALA A 19 -13.91 6.36 8.39
C ALA A 19 -12.60 5.55 8.47
N GLN A 20 -11.83 5.71 9.55
CA GLN A 20 -10.68 4.85 9.85
C GLN A 20 -11.10 3.37 9.89
N GLY A 21 -12.31 3.09 10.38
CA GLY A 21 -12.86 1.74 10.46
C GLY A 21 -13.27 1.13 9.12
N SER A 22 -13.55 1.93 8.07
CA SER A 22 -13.94 1.36 6.77
C SER A 22 -12.74 0.93 5.94
N LEU A 23 -11.60 1.64 6.01
CA LEU A 23 -10.40 1.34 5.22
C LEU A 23 -9.65 0.10 5.75
N ASP A 24 -9.48 -0.03 7.07
CA ASP A 24 -8.91 -1.26 7.65
C ASP A 24 -9.83 -2.48 7.46
N SER A 25 -11.15 -2.27 7.47
CA SER A 25 -12.12 -3.34 7.21
C SER A 25 -12.17 -3.73 5.73
N VAL A 26 -12.00 -2.77 4.81
CA VAL A 26 -11.90 -3.03 3.37
C VAL A 26 -10.56 -3.70 3.04
N ALA A 27 -9.44 -3.27 3.63
CA ALA A 27 -8.14 -3.94 3.46
C ALA A 27 -8.14 -5.38 4.01
N LYS A 28 -8.74 -5.61 5.19
CA LYS A 28 -8.97 -6.96 5.73
C LYS A 28 -9.95 -7.78 4.91
N GLY A 29 -10.97 -7.16 4.29
CA GLY A 29 -11.91 -7.81 3.38
C GLY A 29 -11.33 -8.13 2.00
N LEU A 30 -10.21 -7.50 1.63
CA LEU A 30 -9.53 -7.66 0.34
C LEU A 30 -8.31 -8.60 0.40
N ASN A 31 -8.04 -9.25 1.55
CA ASN A 31 -6.84 -10.08 1.78
C ASN A 31 -5.55 -9.39 1.31
N LEU A 32 -5.44 -8.08 1.54
CA LEU A 32 -4.19 -7.39 1.24
C LEU A 32 -3.13 -7.79 2.28
N PRO A 33 -1.86 -7.92 1.87
CA PRO A 33 -0.76 -8.17 2.80
C PRO A 33 -0.70 -7.00 3.79
N GLY A 34 -1.27 -7.21 4.96
CA GLY A 34 -1.18 -6.27 6.07
C GLY A 34 0.29 -5.99 6.41
N LYS A 35 0.55 -4.81 7.01
CA LYS A 35 1.89 -4.26 7.30
C LYS A 35 2.95 -5.35 7.52
N LEU A 36 3.79 -5.56 6.52
CA LEU A 36 4.94 -6.44 6.61
C LEU A 36 6.06 -5.70 7.37
N ASP A 37 6.29 -6.20 8.58
CA ASP A 37 7.47 -6.07 9.46
C ASP A 37 7.98 -4.71 9.95
N VAL A 38 7.73 -3.57 9.31
CA VAL A 38 8.23 -2.27 9.80
C VAL A 38 7.09 -1.29 10.04
N SER A 39 6.95 -0.81 11.28
CA SER A 39 6.07 0.34 11.59
C SER A 39 6.83 1.63 11.35
N GLY A 40 6.13 2.69 10.91
CA GLY A 40 6.72 4.03 10.74
C GLY A 40 7.43 4.56 11.99
N ASP A 41 7.06 4.05 13.17
CA ASP A 41 7.68 4.38 14.46
C ASP A 41 9.11 3.82 14.60
N GLN A 42 9.48 2.80 13.83
CA GLN A 42 10.80 2.15 13.85
C GLN A 42 11.79 2.78 12.84
N VAL A 43 11.33 3.69 11.97
CA VAL A 43 12.18 4.30 10.93
C VAL A 43 13.34 5.08 11.54
N TRP A 44 13.10 5.75 12.68
CA TRP A 44 14.13 6.51 13.37
C TRP A 44 15.23 5.61 13.96
N ASP A 45 14.83 4.51 14.59
CA ASP A 45 15.77 3.54 15.15
C ASP A 45 16.58 2.84 14.05
N LEU A 46 15.92 2.42 12.95
CA LEU A 46 16.58 1.85 11.77
C LEU A 46 17.58 2.83 11.14
N TYR A 47 17.27 4.13 11.15
CA TYR A 47 18.17 5.15 10.63
C TYR A 47 19.43 5.28 11.50
N LEU A 48 19.27 5.28 12.83
CA LEU A 48 20.38 5.30 13.78
C LEU A 48 21.25 4.04 13.67
N GLU A 49 20.66 2.90 13.33
CA GLU A 49 21.36 1.64 13.06
C GLU A 49 22.01 1.56 11.67
N GLY A 50 21.84 2.58 10.81
CA GLY A 50 22.37 2.60 9.44
C GLY A 50 21.64 1.67 8.47
N ARG A 51 20.46 1.16 8.85
CA ARG A 51 19.64 0.19 8.09
C ARG A 51 18.76 0.87 7.05
N ILE A 52 19.39 1.63 6.15
CA ILE A 52 18.69 2.43 5.13
C ILE A 52 17.95 1.56 4.11
N GLU A 53 18.45 0.37 3.82
CA GLU A 53 17.80 -0.57 2.91
C GLU A 53 16.43 -1.00 3.44
N ASP A 54 16.32 -1.28 4.73
CA ASP A 54 15.06 -1.67 5.36
C ASP A 54 14.03 -0.55 5.34
N ILE A 55 14.47 0.70 5.56
CA ILE A 55 13.62 1.89 5.44
C ILE A 55 13.11 2.03 4.00
N ARG A 56 13.96 1.79 3.00
CA ARG A 56 13.56 1.84 1.59
C ARG A 56 12.54 0.76 1.27
N ASN A 57 12.80 -0.48 1.70
CA ASN A 57 11.90 -1.61 1.46
C ASN A 57 10.51 -1.32 2.06
N TYR A 58 10.47 -0.80 3.29
CA TYR A 58 9.25 -0.33 3.96
C TYR A 58 8.50 0.74 3.14
N CYS A 59 9.20 1.79 2.70
CA CYS A 59 8.59 2.85 1.90
C CYS A 59 8.01 2.31 0.57
N GLU A 60 8.70 1.38 -0.08
CA GLU A 60 8.23 0.76 -1.33
C GLU A 60 6.96 -0.08 -1.06
N HIS A 61 6.89 -0.82 0.04
CA HIS A 61 5.68 -1.55 0.45
C HIS A 61 4.49 -0.63 0.76
N ASP A 62 4.72 0.46 1.47
CA ASP A 62 3.66 1.44 1.80
C ASP A 62 3.05 2.09 0.54
N VAL A 63 3.88 2.36 -0.47
CA VAL A 63 3.41 2.86 -1.77
C VAL A 63 2.55 1.81 -2.48
N LEU A 64 2.96 0.54 -2.49
CA LEU A 64 2.19 -0.55 -3.10
C LEU A 64 0.82 -0.71 -2.42
N ASN A 65 0.79 -0.76 -1.09
CA ASN A 65 -0.46 -0.86 -0.33
C ASN A 65 -1.38 0.33 -0.58
N THR A 66 -0.82 1.54 -0.59
CA THR A 66 -1.58 2.77 -0.88
C THR A 66 -2.18 2.74 -2.29
N TYR A 67 -1.41 2.28 -3.28
CA TYR A 67 -1.88 2.14 -4.66
C TYR A 67 -3.03 1.13 -4.77
N LEU A 68 -2.91 -0.02 -4.11
CA LEU A 68 -3.95 -1.06 -4.09
C LEU A 68 -5.26 -0.52 -3.50
N ILE A 69 -5.19 0.12 -2.34
CA ILE A 69 -6.36 0.77 -1.72
C ILE A 69 -6.99 1.79 -2.68
N PHE A 70 -6.16 2.59 -3.36
CA PHE A 70 -6.64 3.60 -4.30
C PHE A 70 -7.39 3.00 -5.50
N ILE A 71 -6.87 1.93 -6.14
CA ILE A 71 -7.56 1.32 -7.29
C ILE A 71 -8.85 0.60 -6.86
N HIS A 72 -8.87 -0.02 -5.69
CA HIS A 72 -10.10 -0.59 -5.13
C HIS A 72 -11.14 0.48 -4.86
N TYR A 73 -10.74 1.62 -4.26
CA TYR A 73 -11.63 2.76 -4.08
C TYR A 73 -12.20 3.27 -5.40
N GLN A 74 -11.38 3.40 -6.44
CA GLN A 74 -11.84 3.82 -7.78
C GLN A 74 -12.87 2.85 -8.36
N ALA A 75 -12.71 1.54 -8.16
CA ALA A 75 -13.69 0.55 -8.59
C ALA A 75 -15.00 0.67 -7.80
N MET A 76 -14.91 0.86 -6.47
CA MET A 76 -16.09 1.02 -5.61
C MET A 76 -16.94 2.24 -5.98
N ILE A 77 -16.32 3.34 -6.41
CA ILE A 77 -17.06 4.54 -6.86
C ILE A 77 -17.43 4.50 -8.35
N GLY A 78 -17.20 3.38 -9.03
CA GLY A 78 -17.52 3.19 -10.45
C GLY A 78 -16.67 4.00 -11.42
N LYS A 79 -15.51 4.52 -10.99
CA LYS A 79 -14.57 5.23 -11.88
C LYS A 79 -13.77 4.30 -12.77
N ILE A 80 -13.54 3.07 -12.32
CA ILE A 80 -12.98 1.99 -13.14
C ILE A 80 -13.90 0.78 -13.04
N THR A 81 -13.89 -0.07 -14.06
CA THR A 81 -14.64 -1.33 -14.03
C THR A 81 -13.91 -2.39 -13.20
N ASN A 82 -14.61 -3.47 -12.85
CA ASN A 82 -13.97 -4.60 -12.18
C ASN A 82 -12.92 -5.27 -13.07
N GLU A 83 -13.12 -5.28 -14.39
CA GLU A 83 -12.16 -5.81 -15.36
C GLU A 83 -10.88 -4.96 -15.39
N GLU A 84 -11.02 -3.62 -15.36
CA GLU A 84 -9.89 -2.70 -15.26
C GLU A 84 -9.13 -2.85 -13.93
N LEU A 85 -9.85 -3.06 -12.82
CA LEU A 85 -9.26 -3.37 -11.53
C LEU A 85 -8.43 -4.67 -11.59
N SER A 86 -9.02 -5.76 -12.08
CA SER A 86 -8.34 -7.04 -12.25
C SER A 86 -7.12 -6.94 -13.17
N SER A 87 -7.22 -6.20 -14.27
CA SER A 87 -6.10 -5.96 -15.18
C SER A 87 -4.96 -5.20 -14.49
N ARG A 88 -5.25 -4.13 -13.74
CA ARG A 88 -4.26 -3.36 -12.99
C ARG A 88 -3.57 -4.18 -11.91
N ILE A 89 -4.32 -5.01 -11.18
CA ILE A 89 -3.76 -5.95 -10.19
C ILE A 89 -2.84 -6.95 -10.88
N HIS A 90 -3.26 -7.53 -12.00
CA HIS A 90 -2.45 -8.49 -12.76
C HIS A 90 -1.15 -7.86 -13.25
N SER A 91 -1.21 -6.68 -13.88
CA SER A 91 -0.01 -5.96 -14.33
C SER A 91 0.93 -5.59 -13.17
N LEU A 92 0.39 -5.23 -12.01
CA LEU A 92 1.20 -4.97 -10.82
C LEU A 92 1.93 -6.24 -10.36
N LYS A 93 1.21 -7.37 -10.25
CA LYS A 93 1.82 -8.65 -9.86
C LYS A 93 2.93 -9.06 -10.85
N GLN A 94 2.71 -8.89 -12.15
CA GLN A 94 3.74 -9.14 -13.18
C GLN A 94 4.96 -8.21 -13.04
N LEU A 95 4.75 -6.93 -12.78
CA LEU A 95 5.85 -5.98 -12.58
C LEU A 95 6.71 -6.37 -11.37
N LEU A 96 6.06 -6.71 -10.26
CA LEU A 96 6.74 -7.12 -9.03
C LEU A 96 7.47 -8.46 -9.21
N SER A 97 6.86 -9.44 -9.89
CA SER A 97 7.48 -10.75 -10.14
C SER A 97 8.71 -10.66 -11.04
N ASN A 98 8.73 -9.70 -11.98
CA ASN A 98 9.85 -9.48 -12.89
C ASN A 98 11.01 -8.71 -12.25
N THR A 99 10.87 -8.28 -10.99
CA THR A 99 11.91 -7.55 -10.28
C THR A 99 12.72 -8.50 -9.40
N GLU A 100 14.05 -8.42 -9.45
CA GLU A 100 14.97 -9.28 -8.66
C GLU A 100 15.07 -8.87 -7.17
N LYS A 101 14.21 -7.96 -6.71
CA LYS A 101 14.23 -7.45 -5.32
C LYS A 101 13.50 -8.42 -4.38
N GLN A 102 14.22 -8.96 -3.39
CA GLN A 102 13.69 -9.94 -2.44
C GLN A 102 12.46 -9.44 -1.65
N HIS A 103 12.43 -8.16 -1.27
CA HIS A 103 11.28 -7.60 -0.54
C HIS A 103 9.98 -7.58 -1.36
N PHE A 104 10.04 -7.55 -2.70
CA PHE A 104 8.84 -7.66 -3.54
C PHE A 104 8.34 -9.10 -3.64
N GLN A 105 9.24 -10.08 -3.61
CA GLN A 105 8.85 -11.49 -3.53
C GLN A 105 8.20 -11.81 -2.18
N LEU A 106 8.72 -11.24 -1.08
CA LEU A 106 8.10 -11.31 0.24
C LEU A 106 6.70 -10.67 0.23
N PHE A 107 6.56 -9.48 -0.38
CA PHE A 107 5.26 -8.81 -0.52
C PHE A 107 4.25 -9.66 -1.31
N LEU A 108 4.66 -10.24 -2.44
CA LEU A 108 3.81 -11.12 -3.26
C LEU A 108 3.39 -12.38 -2.50
N SER A 109 4.31 -13.00 -1.76
CA SER A 109 4.05 -14.22 -0.99
C SER A 109 3.05 -13.99 0.15
N ALA A 110 3.09 -12.80 0.76
CA ALA A 110 2.14 -12.43 1.82
C ALA A 110 0.75 -12.01 1.28
N TRP A 111 0.63 -11.82 -0.04
CA TRP A 111 -0.63 -11.46 -0.71
C TRP A 111 -1.40 -12.69 -1.23
N GLU A 112 -0.86 -13.90 -1.11
CA GLU A 112 -1.59 -15.15 -1.40
C GLU A 112 -2.30 -15.70 -0.16
#